data_AF-K4IKP2-F1
#
_entry.id   AF-K4IKP2-F1
#
_cell.length_a   1.000
_cell.length_b   1.000
_cell.length_c   1.000
_cell.angle_alpha   90.00
_cell.angle_beta   90.00
_cell.angle_gamma   90.00
#
_symmetry.space_group_name_H-M   'P 1'
#
loop_
_entity.id
_entity.type
_entity.pdbx_description
1 polymer ?
#
loop_
_entity_poly.entity_id
_entity_poly.type
_entity_poly.pdbx_seq_one_letter_code
_entity_poly.pdbx_strand_id
1 'polypeptide(L)'
;MTRKEFDISLYHIIFGDLRKYQNLIETFLSTQKKELEENTNEVDVNDQMNDSEKYEKYLDLIGTESYEKFEKYHDIARLFPHNFRVSFLTQVISVIEKELKRLCNDLGNIKNQTFMVADLKGSNDFLKCKEYLKKISSIDFNSINAEWEYILQCKSGVSTFDVTIFMSL
;
A
#
# COMPACT_ATOMS: atom_id res chain seq x y z
N MET A 1 4.29 12.02 31.38
CA MET A 1 3.96 11.65 30.00
C MET A 1 2.45 11.62 29.85
N THR A 2 1.87 12.49 29.04
CA THR A 2 0.43 12.54 28.80
C THR A 2 0.00 11.42 27.83
N ARG A 3 -1.28 10.98 27.86
CA ARG A 3 -1.79 9.93 26.93
C ARG A 3 -1.50 10.27 25.47
N LYS A 4 -1.61 11.56 25.12
CA LYS A 4 -1.28 12.10 23.78
C LYS A 4 0.20 11.92 23.42
N GLU A 5 1.12 12.19 24.33
CA GLU A 5 2.56 11.97 24.11
C GLU A 5 2.89 10.49 23.91
N PHE A 6 2.19 9.60 24.62
CA PHE A 6 2.34 8.15 24.47
C PHE A 6 1.86 7.67 23.10
N ASP A 7 0.67 8.09 22.66
CA ASP A 7 0.15 7.71 21.34
C ASP A 7 1.05 8.25 20.20
N ILE A 8 1.54 9.48 20.28
CA ILE A 8 2.46 10.04 19.27
C ILE A 8 3.77 9.24 19.19
N SER A 9 4.30 8.86 20.35
CA SER A 9 5.54 8.05 20.43
C SER A 9 5.31 6.65 19.86
N LEU A 10 4.17 6.03 20.17
CA LEU A 10 3.79 4.73 19.65
C LEU A 10 3.64 4.74 18.13
N TYR A 11 3.00 5.77 17.56
CA TYR A 11 2.89 5.90 16.11
C TYR A 11 4.24 6.12 15.43
N HIS A 12 5.14 6.91 16.04
CA HIS A 12 6.50 7.04 15.55
C HIS A 12 7.24 5.69 15.49
N ILE A 13 7.04 4.84 16.50
CA ILE A 13 7.63 3.50 16.52
C ILE A 13 7.01 2.65 15.41
N ILE A 14 5.67 2.56 15.33
CA ILE A 14 4.96 1.73 14.35
C ILE A 14 5.33 2.12 12.91
N PHE A 15 5.19 3.41 12.56
CA PHE A 15 5.52 3.87 11.21
C PHE A 15 7.02 3.86 10.94
N GLY A 16 7.85 4.02 11.97
CA GLY A 16 9.29 3.84 11.89
C GLY A 16 9.67 2.39 11.52
N ASP A 17 9.04 1.41 12.16
CA ASP A 17 9.30 0.00 11.89
C ASP A 17 8.73 -0.45 10.54
N LEU A 18 7.55 0.04 10.15
CA LEU A 18 7.01 -0.16 8.79
C LEU A 18 7.97 0.39 7.73
N ARG A 19 8.53 1.58 7.95
CA ARG A 19 9.51 2.18 7.02
C ARG A 19 10.80 1.37 6.95
N LYS A 20 11.32 0.89 8.08
CA LYS A 20 12.50 0.01 8.10
C LYS A 20 12.24 -1.27 7.31
N TYR A 21 11.08 -1.89 7.50
CA TYR A 21 10.68 -3.10 6.78
C TYR A 21 10.56 -2.86 5.27
N GLN A 22 9.91 -1.76 4.87
CA GLN A 22 9.87 -1.35 3.47
C GLN A 22 11.26 -1.23 2.87
N ASN A 23 12.15 -0.48 3.52
CA ASN A 23 13.50 -0.27 3.05
C ASN A 23 14.29 -1.58 2.94
N LEU A 24 14.14 -2.48 3.92
CA LEU A 24 14.80 -3.77 3.90
C LEU A 24 14.40 -4.59 2.67
N ILE A 25 13.10 -4.71 2.41
CA ILE A 25 12.59 -5.52 1.29
C ILE A 25 12.88 -4.87 -0.06
N GLU A 26 12.70 -3.55 -0.20
CA GLU A 26 13.02 -2.85 -1.45
C GLU A 26 14.53 -2.92 -1.76
N THR A 27 15.39 -2.81 -0.74
CA THR A 27 16.84 -2.99 -0.91
C THR A 27 17.18 -4.42 -1.33
N PHE A 28 16.54 -5.42 -0.70
CA PHE A 28 16.71 -6.81 -1.11
C PHE A 28 16.29 -7.04 -2.57
N LEU A 29 15.08 -6.60 -2.95
CA LEU A 29 14.55 -6.79 -4.31
C LEU A 29 15.39 -6.08 -5.37
N SER A 30 15.82 -4.84 -5.11
CA SER A 30 16.71 -4.09 -6.00
C SER A 30 18.09 -4.75 -6.14
N THR A 31 18.64 -5.29 -5.04
CA THR A 31 19.90 -6.06 -5.07
C THR A 31 19.73 -7.31 -5.92
N GLN A 32 18.68 -8.09 -5.69
CA GLN A 32 18.41 -9.31 -6.48
C GLN A 32 18.17 -9.00 -7.96
N LYS A 33 17.47 -7.91 -8.27
CA LYS A 33 17.27 -7.46 -9.67
C LYS A 33 18.61 -7.15 -10.32
N LYS A 34 19.48 -6.40 -9.65
CA LYS A 34 20.81 -6.04 -10.17
C LYS A 34 21.70 -7.27 -10.38
N GLU A 35 21.70 -8.21 -9.42
CA GLU A 35 22.44 -9.47 -9.57
C GLU A 35 21.95 -10.28 -10.78
N LEU A 36 20.64 -10.28 -11.04
CA LEU A 36 20.11 -10.94 -12.23
C LEU A 36 20.54 -10.24 -13.52
N GLU A 37 20.47 -8.91 -13.57
CA GLU A 37 20.91 -8.12 -14.73
C GLU A 37 22.39 -8.35 -15.03
N GLU A 38 23.25 -8.41 -14.01
CA GLU A 38 24.70 -8.64 -14.16
C GLU A 38 25.04 -10.08 -14.58
N ASN A 39 24.25 -11.06 -14.13
CA ASN A 39 24.46 -12.48 -14.47
C ASN A 39 23.81 -12.90 -15.79
N THR A 40 22.97 -12.05 -16.39
CA THR A 40 22.17 -12.39 -17.56
C THR A 40 22.55 -11.50 -18.75
N ASN A 41 23.60 -11.89 -19.50
CA ASN A 41 24.01 -11.20 -20.72
C ASN A 41 22.99 -11.28 -21.89
N GLU A 42 21.87 -12.01 -21.75
CA GLU A 42 21.09 -12.49 -22.91
C GLU A 42 19.56 -12.45 -22.76
N VAL A 43 19.01 -11.94 -21.66
CA VAL A 43 17.55 -11.78 -21.56
C VAL A 43 17.20 -10.37 -22.02
N ASP A 44 17.11 -10.22 -23.35
CA ASP A 44 16.68 -9.01 -24.07
C ASP A 44 15.20 -8.72 -23.81
N VAL A 45 14.78 -8.62 -22.56
CA VAL A 45 13.43 -8.22 -22.19
C VAL A 45 13.49 -6.72 -22.09
N ASN A 46 13.31 -6.07 -23.24
CA ASN A 46 13.17 -4.63 -23.30
C ASN A 46 11.99 -4.23 -22.41
N ASP A 47 12.25 -3.47 -21.35
CA ASP A 47 11.24 -3.00 -20.40
C ASP A 47 10.11 -2.19 -21.09
N GLN A 48 10.33 -1.77 -22.34
CA GLN A 48 9.35 -1.09 -23.21
C GLN A 48 8.29 -2.01 -23.83
N MET A 49 8.45 -3.35 -23.79
CA MET A 49 7.45 -4.27 -24.33
C MET A 49 6.16 -4.20 -23.51
N ASN A 50 5.02 -4.13 -24.19
CA ASN A 50 3.71 -4.19 -23.55
C ASN A 50 3.41 -5.62 -23.05
N ASP A 51 2.34 -5.77 -22.26
CA ASP A 51 2.04 -7.06 -21.62
C ASP A 51 1.69 -8.18 -22.62
N SER A 52 1.14 -7.83 -23.79
CA SER A 52 0.87 -8.80 -24.86
C SER A 52 2.16 -9.30 -25.51
N GLU A 53 3.09 -8.39 -25.81
CA GLU A 53 4.39 -8.71 -26.41
C GLU A 53 5.25 -9.55 -25.46
N LYS A 54 5.19 -9.27 -24.16
CA LYS A 54 5.85 -10.07 -23.13
C LYS A 54 5.26 -11.48 -23.06
N TYR A 55 3.94 -11.62 -23.20
CA TYR A 55 3.27 -12.92 -23.20
C TYR A 55 3.60 -13.75 -24.45
N GLU A 56 3.66 -13.15 -25.63
CA GLU A 56 4.09 -13.84 -26.86
C GLU A 56 5.55 -14.31 -26.75
N LYS A 57 6.45 -13.44 -26.28
CA LYS A 57 7.84 -13.81 -26.01
C LYS A 57 7.96 -14.93 -24.97
N TYR A 58 7.10 -14.93 -23.96
CA TYR A 58 7.05 -16.01 -22.98
C TYR A 58 6.66 -17.34 -23.64
N LEU A 59 5.64 -17.36 -24.50
CA LEU A 59 5.23 -18.56 -25.23
C LEU A 59 6.35 -19.12 -26.11
N ASP A 60 7.11 -18.25 -26.77
CA ASP A 60 8.25 -18.63 -27.62
C ASP A 60 9.41 -19.27 -26.83
N LEU A 61 9.51 -18.96 -25.54
CA LEU A 61 10.59 -19.46 -24.68
C LEU A 61 10.25 -20.79 -24.01
N ILE A 62 8.98 -21.19 -23.93
CA ILE A 62 8.53 -22.40 -23.22
C ILE A 62 9.32 -23.64 -23.68
N GLY A 63 9.91 -24.36 -22.72
CA GLY A 63 10.67 -25.59 -22.98
C GLY A 63 12.14 -25.38 -23.34
N THR A 64 12.65 -24.15 -23.25
CA THR A 64 14.07 -23.82 -23.47
C THR A 64 14.79 -23.52 -22.13
N GLU A 65 16.12 -23.64 -22.07
CA GLU A 65 16.91 -23.17 -20.91
C GLU A 65 16.74 -21.65 -20.68
N SER A 66 16.38 -20.90 -21.72
CA SER A 66 16.08 -19.46 -21.65
C SER A 66 14.76 -19.16 -20.95
N TYR A 67 13.85 -20.13 -20.83
CA TYR A 67 12.59 -20.01 -20.10
C TYR A 67 12.81 -19.78 -18.61
N GLU A 68 13.63 -20.62 -17.97
CA GLU A 68 13.88 -20.55 -16.53
C GLU A 68 14.50 -19.21 -16.13
N LYS A 69 15.37 -18.66 -17.00
CA LYS A 69 15.96 -17.33 -16.82
C LYS A 69 14.92 -16.23 -16.97
N PHE A 70 14.04 -16.34 -17.95
CA PHE A 70 12.97 -15.37 -18.18
C PHE A 70 11.96 -15.33 -17.02
N GLU A 71 11.48 -16.48 -16.55
CA GLU A 71 10.58 -16.56 -15.39
C GLU A 71 11.22 -15.95 -14.15
N LYS A 72 12.47 -16.33 -13.86
CA LYS A 72 13.19 -15.81 -12.70
C LYS A 72 13.36 -14.28 -12.76
N TYR A 73 13.65 -13.73 -13.94
CA TYR A 73 13.71 -12.29 -14.15
C TYR A 73 12.34 -11.64 -13.95
N HIS A 74 11.29 -12.18 -14.57
CA HIS A 74 9.92 -11.66 -14.43
C HIS A 74 9.47 -11.62 -12.97
N ASP A 75 9.73 -12.68 -12.22
CA ASP A 75 9.35 -12.78 -10.82
C ASP A 75 10.06 -11.75 -9.94
N ILE A 76 11.39 -11.66 -10.06
CA ILE A 76 12.20 -10.80 -9.19
C ILE A 76 12.11 -9.33 -9.60
N ALA A 77 12.06 -9.03 -10.90
CA ALA A 77 12.03 -7.65 -11.39
C ALA A 77 10.62 -7.04 -11.37
N ARG A 78 9.55 -7.85 -11.46
CA ARG A 78 8.18 -7.36 -11.63
C ARG A 78 7.21 -7.89 -10.60
N LEU A 79 7.02 -9.21 -10.51
CA LEU A 79 5.94 -9.81 -9.73
C LEU A 79 6.12 -9.58 -8.21
N PHE A 80 7.29 -9.91 -7.67
CA PHE A 80 7.55 -9.79 -6.23
C PHE A 80 7.55 -8.34 -5.74
N PRO A 81 8.21 -7.37 -6.41
CA PRO A 81 8.11 -5.96 -6.02
C PRO A 81 6.68 -5.44 -6.05
N HIS A 82 5.92 -5.80 -7.10
CA HIS A 82 4.52 -5.41 -7.19
C HIS A 82 3.72 -5.95 -6.00
N ASN A 83 3.70 -7.28 -5.82
CA ASN A 83 2.94 -7.94 -4.75
C ASN A 83 3.32 -7.44 -3.36
N PHE A 84 4.61 -7.21 -3.12
CA PHE A 84 5.10 -6.62 -1.89
C PHE A 84 4.52 -5.23 -1.65
N ARG A 85 4.66 -4.31 -2.60
CA ARG A 85 4.18 -2.93 -2.48
C ARG A 85 2.67 -2.86 -2.26
N VAL A 86 1.90 -3.68 -2.98
CA VAL A 86 0.45 -3.84 -2.78
C VAL A 86 0.13 -4.26 -1.35
N SER A 87 0.75 -5.34 -0.89
CA SER A 87 0.49 -5.92 0.42
C SER A 87 0.92 -4.98 1.54
N PHE A 88 2.06 -4.31 1.36
CA PHE A 88 2.61 -3.33 2.30
C PHE A 88 1.70 -2.10 2.41
N LEU A 89 1.24 -1.54 1.29
CA LEU A 89 0.29 -0.43 1.29
C LEU A 89 -1.02 -0.81 1.98
N THR A 90 -1.52 -2.02 1.72
CA THR A 90 -2.72 -2.56 2.41
C THR A 90 -2.52 -2.61 3.91
N GLN A 91 -1.34 -3.05 4.37
CA GLN A 91 -1.00 -3.10 5.79
C GLN A 91 -0.96 -1.70 6.42
N VAL A 92 -0.32 -0.73 5.76
CA VAL A 92 -0.27 0.68 6.19
C VAL A 92 -1.67 1.26 6.33
N ILE A 93 -2.52 1.10 5.32
CA ILE A 93 -3.91 1.58 5.34
C ILE A 93 -4.71 0.91 6.46
N SER A 94 -4.49 -0.39 6.70
CA SER A 94 -5.17 -1.13 7.76
C SER A 94 -4.82 -0.62 9.16
N VAL A 95 -3.54 -0.24 9.38
CA VAL A 95 -3.11 0.41 10.63
C VAL A 95 -3.83 1.76 10.79
N ILE A 96 -3.83 2.60 9.76
CA ILE A 96 -4.52 3.90 9.80
C ILE A 96 -6.01 3.72 10.12
N GLU A 97 -6.68 2.78 9.45
CA GLU A 97 -8.10 2.52 9.63
C GLU A 97 -8.42 2.04 11.05
N LYS A 98 -7.60 1.13 11.60
CA LYS A 98 -7.73 0.64 12.98
C LYS A 98 -7.62 1.80 13.98
N GLU A 99 -6.64 2.66 13.81
CA GLU A 99 -6.39 3.76 14.74
C GLU A 99 -7.46 4.85 14.64
N LEU A 100 -7.94 5.12 13.43
CA LEU A 100 -9.07 6.01 13.20
C LEU A 100 -10.35 5.50 13.90
N LYS A 101 -10.63 4.19 13.81
CA LYS A 101 -11.73 3.55 14.55
C LYS A 101 -11.56 3.69 16.06
N ARG A 102 -10.36 3.43 16.58
CA ARG A 102 -10.04 3.59 18.01
C ARG A 102 -10.32 5.02 18.48
N LEU A 103 -9.84 6.03 17.74
CA LEU A 103 -10.06 7.44 18.05
C LEU A 103 -11.55 7.81 18.03
N CYS A 104 -12.31 7.32 17.06
CA CYS A 104 -13.75 7.55 17.02
C CYS A 104 -14.46 6.95 18.24
N ASN A 105 -14.11 5.73 18.63
CA ASN A 105 -14.69 5.07 19.80
C ASN A 105 -14.34 5.80 21.10
N ASP A 106 -13.06 6.16 21.28
CA ASP A 106 -12.60 6.94 22.43
C ASP A 106 -13.36 8.26 22.54
N LEU A 107 -13.51 8.99 21.42
CA LEU A 107 -14.22 10.26 21.39
C LEU A 107 -15.72 10.10 21.66
N GLY A 108 -16.33 9.06 21.10
CA GLY A 108 -17.73 8.70 21.36
C GLY A 108 -17.99 8.47 22.84
N ASN A 109 -17.10 7.74 23.50
CA ASN A 109 -17.15 7.49 24.95
C ASN A 109 -16.97 8.79 25.75
N ILE A 110 -15.96 9.61 25.41
CA ILE A 110 -15.70 10.89 26.10
C ILE A 110 -16.91 11.84 26.00
N LYS A 111 -17.56 11.86 24.83
CA LYS A 111 -18.74 12.71 24.58
C LYS A 111 -20.07 12.04 24.92
N ASN A 112 -20.06 10.86 25.57
CA ASN A 112 -21.25 10.07 25.91
C ASN A 112 -22.25 9.95 24.74
N GLN A 113 -21.74 9.67 23.53
CA GLN A 113 -22.58 9.54 22.34
C GLN A 113 -23.43 8.27 22.42
N THR A 114 -24.68 8.37 21.97
CA THR A 114 -25.63 7.25 21.93
C THR A 114 -25.45 6.35 20.70
N PHE A 115 -24.62 6.75 19.75
CA PHE A 115 -24.31 6.01 18.54
C PHE A 115 -22.80 5.99 18.28
N MET A 116 -22.34 4.96 17.60
CA MET A 116 -20.95 4.66 17.28
C MET A 116 -20.74 4.60 15.76
N VAL A 117 -19.47 4.50 15.34
CA VAL A 117 -19.10 4.35 13.92
C VAL A 117 -19.82 3.15 13.29
N ALA A 118 -19.94 2.04 14.03
CA ALA A 118 -20.60 0.83 13.57
C ALA A 118 -22.04 1.07 13.10
N ASP A 119 -22.75 2.00 13.76
CA ASP A 119 -24.16 2.31 13.50
C ASP A 119 -24.37 3.15 12.22
N LEU A 120 -23.31 3.71 11.64
CA LEU A 120 -23.40 4.45 10.39
C LEU A 120 -23.57 3.49 9.19
N LYS A 121 -24.42 3.88 8.24
CA LYS A 121 -24.63 3.14 6.98
C LYS A 121 -23.37 3.15 6.10
N GLY A 122 -23.10 2.04 5.42
CA GLY A 122 -21.99 1.89 4.47
C GLY A 122 -21.05 0.75 4.84
N SER A 123 -20.28 0.27 3.87
CA SER A 123 -19.28 -0.80 4.05
C SER A 123 -17.84 -0.27 4.19
N ASN A 124 -17.59 0.99 3.85
CA ASN A 124 -16.27 1.60 3.93
C ASN A 124 -16.11 2.27 5.30
N ASP A 125 -15.43 1.60 6.21
CA ASP A 125 -15.24 2.11 7.57
C ASP A 125 -14.41 3.39 7.64
N PHE A 126 -13.49 3.61 6.69
CA PHE A 126 -12.75 4.86 6.59
C PHE A 126 -13.71 6.04 6.36
N LEU A 127 -14.62 5.92 5.38
CA LEU A 127 -15.66 6.93 5.13
C LEU A 127 -16.62 7.09 6.32
N LYS A 128 -17.02 6.00 6.97
CA LYS A 128 -17.86 6.05 8.16
C LYS A 128 -17.19 6.85 9.29
N CYS A 129 -15.90 6.66 9.50
CA CYS A 129 -15.14 7.44 10.48
C CYS A 129 -15.10 8.95 10.13
N LYS A 130 -14.93 9.33 8.85
CA LYS A 130 -15.02 10.75 8.41
C LYS A 130 -16.34 11.38 8.84
N GLU A 131 -17.43 10.71 8.49
CA GLU A 131 -18.79 11.19 8.75
C GLU A 131 -19.12 11.19 10.25
N TYR A 132 -18.62 10.21 11.00
CA TYR A 132 -18.75 10.19 12.45
C TYR A 132 -18.07 11.41 13.08
N LEU A 133 -16.80 11.65 12.73
CA LEU A 133 -16.03 12.78 13.24
C LEU A 133 -16.69 14.12 12.89
N LYS A 134 -17.14 14.32 11.64
CA LYS A 134 -17.89 15.53 11.26
C LYS A 134 -19.11 15.77 12.17
N LYS A 135 -19.89 14.73 12.45
CA LYS A 135 -21.11 14.82 13.27
C LYS A 135 -20.81 15.17 14.72
N ILE A 136 -19.82 14.53 15.33
CA ILE A 136 -19.62 14.63 16.79
C ILE A 136 -18.58 15.66 17.21
N SER A 137 -17.68 16.09 16.31
CA SER A 137 -16.54 16.95 16.66
C SER A 137 -16.51 18.28 15.92
N SER A 138 -17.43 18.52 14.98
CA SER A 138 -17.46 19.74 14.15
C SER A 138 -16.11 20.05 13.48
N ILE A 139 -15.28 19.02 13.27
CA ILE A 139 -13.99 19.16 12.58
C ILE A 139 -14.28 19.55 11.13
N ASP A 140 -13.66 20.65 10.70
CA ASP A 140 -13.66 21.03 9.29
C ASP A 140 -12.65 20.18 8.51
N PHE A 141 -13.17 19.21 7.76
CA PHE A 141 -12.38 18.34 6.91
C PHE A 141 -11.85 19.03 5.64
N ASN A 142 -12.28 20.25 5.32
CA ASN A 142 -11.79 20.95 4.13
C ASN A 142 -10.26 21.12 4.15
N SER A 143 -9.69 21.32 5.34
CA SER A 143 -8.24 21.48 5.55
C SER A 143 -7.41 20.23 5.30
N ILE A 144 -8.01 19.05 5.35
CA ILE A 144 -7.33 17.73 5.20
C ILE A 144 -7.94 16.87 4.10
N ASN A 145 -8.75 17.49 3.23
CA ASN A 145 -9.52 16.74 2.25
C ASN A 145 -8.60 16.11 1.19
N ALA A 146 -7.50 16.77 0.84
CA ALA A 146 -6.54 16.26 -0.14
C ALA A 146 -5.88 14.96 0.34
N GLU A 147 -5.40 14.93 1.58
CA GLU A 147 -4.79 13.76 2.21
C GLU A 147 -5.82 12.63 2.37
N TRP A 148 -7.07 12.99 2.68
CA TRP A 148 -8.16 12.02 2.78
C TRP A 148 -8.45 11.34 1.45
N GLU A 149 -8.59 12.12 0.39
CA GLU A 149 -8.83 11.59 -0.97
C GLU A 149 -7.63 10.77 -1.45
N TYR A 150 -6.40 11.17 -1.13
CA TYR A 150 -5.21 10.39 -1.43
C TYR A 150 -5.26 8.99 -0.80
N ILE A 151 -5.60 8.88 0.49
CA ILE A 151 -5.72 7.58 1.18
C ILE A 151 -6.85 6.74 0.55
N LEU A 152 -7.97 7.36 0.16
CA LEU A 152 -9.06 6.66 -0.53
C LEU A 152 -8.62 6.12 -1.89
N GLN A 153 -7.88 6.92 -2.67
CA GLN A 153 -7.32 6.50 -3.95
C GLN A 153 -6.35 5.34 -3.78
N CYS A 154 -5.48 5.38 -2.78
CA CYS A 154 -4.61 4.26 -2.45
C CYS A 154 -5.43 3.00 -2.10
N LYS A 155 -6.48 3.13 -1.30
CA LYS A 155 -7.36 2.01 -0.91
C LYS A 155 -8.14 1.43 -2.09
N SER A 156 -8.62 2.25 -3.02
CA SER A 156 -9.33 1.79 -4.22
C SER A 156 -8.38 1.24 -5.28
N GLY A 157 -7.21 1.87 -5.47
CA GLY A 157 -6.17 1.40 -6.38
C GLY A 157 -5.61 0.04 -5.98
N VAL A 158 -5.69 -0.30 -4.68
CA VAL A 158 -5.38 -1.65 -4.20
C VAL A 158 -6.31 -2.74 -4.77
N SER A 159 -7.53 -2.37 -5.18
CA SER A 159 -8.53 -3.29 -5.73
C SER A 159 -8.58 -3.37 -7.26
N THR A 160 -7.89 -2.46 -7.96
CA THR A 160 -7.84 -2.37 -9.43
C THR A 160 -6.40 -2.11 -9.86
N PHE A 161 -5.57 -3.15 -9.93
CA PHE A 161 -4.14 -2.95 -10.17
C PHE A 161 -3.79 -2.87 -11.66
N ASP A 162 -3.63 -1.64 -12.15
CA ASP A 162 -2.72 -1.25 -13.23
C ASP A 162 -1.87 -0.07 -12.68
N VAL A 163 -0.54 -0.26 -12.54
CA VAL A 163 0.36 0.62 -11.72
C VAL A 163 1.08 1.67 -12.57
N THR A 164 0.53 2.10 -13.69
CA THR A 164 1.19 3.15 -14.49
C THR A 164 1.28 4.52 -13.79
N ILE A 165 0.65 4.71 -12.63
CA ILE A 165 0.55 6.02 -11.95
C ILE A 165 1.58 6.22 -10.82
N PHE A 166 2.26 5.19 -10.31
CA PHE A 166 3.10 5.35 -9.09
C PHE A 166 4.61 5.52 -9.32
N MET A 167 5.07 5.76 -10.55
CA MET A 167 6.51 5.97 -10.85
C MET A 167 6.94 7.44 -11.06
N SER A 168 6.12 8.42 -10.68
CA SER A 168 6.46 9.85 -10.85
C SER A 168 6.50 10.69 -9.57
N LEU A 169 6.68 10.08 -8.40
CA LEU A 169 7.01 10.74 -7.14
C LEU A 169 8.17 10.02 -6.44
#